data_AF-A0A3B6NKF7-F1
#
_entry.id   AF-A0A3B6NKF7-F1
#
_cell.length_a   1.000
_cell.length_b   1.000
_cell.length_c   1.000
_cell.angle_alpha   90.00
_cell.angle_beta   90.00
_cell.angle_gamma   90.00
#
_symmetry.space_group_name_H-M   'P 1'
#
loop_
_entity.id
_entity.type
_entity.pdbx_description
1 polymer ?
#
loop_
_entity_poly.entity_id
_entity_poly.type
_entity_poly.pdbx_seq_one_letter_code
_entity_poly.pdbx_strand_id
1 'polypeptide(L)'
;MLSESLCEVFVWDPLNGQQHRVPFPPELRDVKRESFCLCSATVMCADDQDGHVHQDCFLSPAFKLVLICTSRDLKTSFSCVYESASGVWGNIVSTSTTDMVLTLRPGILIGKTVYWLFHGREILAFDTERQTLRVIEIPAEAQHVNSWSFQLLRTDDDSVLGLAVKSKPGIHMWEGIHIWERKLNSDGLAGWVLMQKINQLEGIFSCAFRNAEMVGYDEELNVMILSTYSGDFMLRLKSMQIRLISKTDGWAHTVYYPYRNFYTAGRGVGWKWVDPNL
;
A
#
# COMPACT_ATOMS: atom_id res chain seq x y z
N MET A 1 -16.16 22.81 -30.67
CA MET A 1 -16.27 22.74 -29.20
C MET A 1 -15.65 21.42 -28.78
N LEU A 2 -14.39 21.41 -28.36
CA LEU A 2 -13.75 20.21 -27.86
C LEU A 2 -14.30 19.97 -26.45
N SER A 3 -14.98 18.84 -26.27
CA SER A 3 -15.40 18.32 -24.98
C SER A 3 -14.14 18.17 -24.11
N GLU A 4 -13.98 19.03 -23.10
CA GLU A 4 -12.98 18.78 -22.07
C GLU A 4 -13.41 17.52 -21.33
N SER A 5 -12.64 16.43 -21.51
CA SER A 5 -12.83 15.25 -20.70
C SER A 5 -12.62 15.63 -19.23
N LEU A 6 -13.70 15.58 -18.45
CA LEU A 6 -13.64 15.74 -17.01
C LEU A 6 -12.77 14.59 -16.46
N CYS A 7 -11.53 14.90 -16.08
CA CYS A 7 -10.75 14.03 -15.19
C CYS A 7 -11.55 13.83 -13.90
N GLU A 8 -11.81 12.58 -13.56
CA GLU A 8 -12.63 12.14 -12.42
C GLU A 8 -11.97 10.93 -11.77
N VAL A 9 -12.27 10.72 -10.48
CA VAL A 9 -11.91 9.51 -9.74
C VAL A 9 -13.17 8.68 -9.56
N PHE A 10 -13.09 7.40 -9.92
CA PHE A 10 -14.19 6.45 -9.74
C PHE A 10 -13.95 5.67 -8.46
N VAL A 11 -14.89 5.80 -7.52
CA VAL A 11 -14.97 4.91 -6.35
C VAL A 11 -16.00 3.85 -6.69
N TRP A 12 -15.55 2.61 -6.79
CA TRP A 12 -16.39 1.48 -7.16
C TRP A 12 -16.53 0.54 -5.97
N ASP A 13 -17.78 0.21 -5.65
CA ASP A 13 -18.12 -0.88 -4.75
C ASP A 13 -18.34 -2.16 -5.58
N PRO A 14 -17.41 -3.12 -5.52
CA PRO A 14 -17.53 -4.40 -6.21
C PRO A 14 -18.65 -5.31 -5.73
N LEU A 15 -19.19 -5.12 -4.52
CA LEU A 15 -20.20 -6.01 -3.92
C LEU A 15 -21.60 -5.75 -4.50
N ASN A 16 -21.98 -4.49 -4.60
CA ASN A 16 -23.29 -4.06 -5.10
C ASN A 16 -23.22 -3.41 -6.50
N GLY A 17 -22.02 -3.20 -7.03
CA GLY A 17 -21.79 -2.55 -8.33
C GLY A 17 -21.96 -1.02 -8.30
N GLN A 18 -22.13 -0.41 -7.13
CA GLN A 18 -22.32 1.03 -6.97
C GLN A 18 -21.05 1.78 -7.38
N GLN A 19 -21.24 2.90 -8.05
CA GLN A 19 -20.14 3.76 -8.50
C GLN A 19 -20.40 5.19 -8.06
N HIS A 20 -19.40 5.80 -7.42
CA HIS A 20 -19.38 7.22 -7.12
C HIS A 20 -18.34 7.90 -8.00
N ARG A 21 -18.76 8.94 -8.70
CA ARG A 21 -17.89 9.77 -9.54
C ARG A 21 -17.49 10.99 -8.74
N VAL A 22 -16.22 11.09 -8.42
CA VAL A 22 -15.66 12.22 -7.68
C VAL A 22 -14.94 13.13 -8.68
N PRO A 23 -15.29 14.42 -8.78
CA PRO A 23 -14.58 15.33 -9.64
C PRO A 23 -13.12 15.41 -9.20
N PHE A 24 -12.17 15.34 -10.14
CA PHE A 24 -10.76 15.49 -9.78
C PHE A 24 -10.46 16.93 -9.31
N PRO A 25 -9.65 17.14 -8.26
CA PRO A 25 -9.36 18.47 -7.73
C PRO A 25 -8.90 19.43 -8.83
N PRO A 26 -9.57 20.58 -9.02
CA PRO A 26 -9.26 21.51 -10.12
C PRO A 26 -7.79 21.95 -10.12
N GLU A 27 -7.25 22.29 -8.95
CA GLU A 27 -5.89 22.81 -8.80
C GLU A 27 -4.82 21.75 -9.13
N LEU A 28 -5.10 20.46 -8.88
CA LEU A 28 -4.21 19.36 -9.27
C LEU A 28 -4.38 18.92 -10.72
N ARG A 29 -5.50 19.27 -11.36
CA ARG A 29 -5.78 18.94 -12.76
C ARG A 29 -4.77 19.62 -13.67
N ASP A 30 -4.49 20.89 -13.41
CA ASP A 30 -3.54 21.68 -14.22
C ASP A 30 -2.12 21.15 -14.04
N VAL A 31 -1.70 20.88 -12.79
CA VAL A 31 -0.41 20.23 -12.49
C VAL A 31 -0.26 18.89 -13.24
N LYS A 32 -1.33 18.08 -13.28
CA LYS A 32 -1.35 16.80 -14.00
C LYS A 32 -1.33 16.96 -15.53
N ARG A 33 -1.88 18.05 -16.07
CA ARG A 33 -1.84 18.36 -17.51
C ARG A 33 -0.47 18.87 -17.94
N GLU A 34 0.18 19.66 -17.09
CA GLU A 34 1.43 20.35 -17.38
C GLU A 34 2.69 19.54 -17.05
N SER A 35 2.57 18.49 -16.23
CA SER A 35 3.72 17.65 -15.81
C SER A 35 3.39 16.17 -15.81
N PHE A 36 4.42 15.32 -15.84
CA PHE A 36 4.24 13.88 -15.69
C PHE A 36 3.87 13.53 -14.23
N CYS A 37 2.56 13.38 -14.00
CA CYS A 37 2.00 13.05 -12.69
C CYS A 37 1.49 11.61 -12.61
N LEU A 38 1.89 10.91 -11.54
CA LEU A 38 1.26 9.66 -11.13
C LEU A 38 0.35 9.93 -9.94
N CYS A 39 -0.86 9.38 -9.96
CA CYS A 39 -1.80 9.51 -8.85
C CYS A 39 -2.26 8.14 -8.36
N SER A 40 -2.51 8.05 -7.05
CA SER A 40 -3.13 6.91 -6.38
C SER A 40 -4.16 7.44 -5.40
N ALA A 41 -5.14 6.61 -5.03
CA ALA A 41 -6.17 7.00 -4.10
C ALA A 41 -6.48 5.89 -3.11
N THR A 42 -6.83 6.27 -1.90
CA THR A 42 -7.23 5.38 -0.81
C THR A 42 -8.60 5.79 -0.32
N VAL A 43 -9.53 4.84 -0.23
CA VAL A 43 -10.87 5.05 0.31
C VAL A 43 -10.86 4.71 1.79
N MET A 44 -11.50 5.54 2.60
CA MET A 44 -11.62 5.39 4.04
C MET A 44 -13.08 5.55 4.46
N CYS A 45 -13.50 4.86 5.50
CA CYS A 45 -14.80 5.10 6.14
C CYS A 45 -14.83 6.50 6.77
N ALA A 46 -16.00 7.14 6.76
CA ALA A 46 -16.18 8.42 7.44
C ALA A 46 -16.42 8.28 8.96
N ASP A 47 -17.02 7.17 9.41
CA ASP A 47 -17.26 6.91 10.83
C ASP A 47 -16.09 6.12 11.41
N ASP A 48 -15.29 6.78 12.26
CA ASP A 48 -14.12 6.24 12.95
C ASP A 48 -14.39 5.92 14.43
N GLN A 49 -15.66 5.74 14.81
CA GLN A 49 -16.00 5.30 16.15
C GLN A 49 -15.68 3.80 16.30
N ASP A 50 -14.57 3.56 17.00
CA ASP A 50 -13.94 2.28 17.31
C ASP A 50 -13.22 1.62 16.13
N GLY A 51 -11.97 1.22 16.37
CA GLY A 51 -11.07 0.49 15.44
C GLY A 51 -11.57 -0.90 15.05
N HIS A 52 -12.84 -1.00 14.68
CA HIS A 52 -13.44 -2.16 14.09
C HIS A 52 -13.03 -2.24 12.62
N VAL A 53 -12.53 -3.42 12.25
CA VAL A 53 -12.39 -3.82 10.85
C VAL A 53 -13.80 -3.82 10.27
N HIS A 54 -14.17 -2.76 9.57
CA HIS A 54 -15.54 -2.57 9.13
C HIS A 54 -15.90 -3.51 7.98
N GLN A 55 -16.35 -4.69 8.39
CA GLN A 55 -16.96 -5.74 7.59
C GLN A 55 -18.22 -5.24 6.82
N ASP A 56 -18.75 -4.06 7.18
CA ASP A 56 -19.95 -3.43 6.59
C ASP A 56 -19.77 -1.94 6.17
N CYS A 57 -18.54 -1.40 6.17
CA CYS A 57 -18.35 0.03 5.83
C CYS A 57 -18.67 0.39 4.38
N PHE A 58 -18.59 -0.59 3.48
CA PHE A 58 -18.97 -0.41 2.08
C PHE A 58 -20.46 -0.06 1.92
N LEU A 59 -21.26 -0.26 2.98
CA LEU A 59 -22.68 0.09 3.02
C LEU A 59 -22.95 1.50 3.58
N SER A 60 -21.95 2.20 4.13
CA SER A 60 -22.14 3.58 4.61
C SER A 60 -22.10 4.56 3.44
N PRO A 61 -23.08 5.48 3.30
CA PRO A 61 -23.07 6.50 2.26
C PRO A 61 -21.93 7.52 2.42
N ALA A 62 -21.33 7.57 3.62
CA ALA A 62 -20.27 8.51 3.95
C ALA A 62 -18.88 7.86 3.89
N PHE A 63 -18.02 8.36 3.00
CA PHE A 63 -16.63 7.94 2.86
C PHE A 63 -15.72 9.15 2.68
N LYS A 64 -14.43 8.95 2.99
CA LYS A 64 -13.36 9.88 2.65
C LYS A 64 -12.48 9.26 1.57
N LEU A 65 -12.07 10.07 0.61
CA LEU A 65 -11.16 9.65 -0.45
C LEU A 65 -9.88 10.48 -0.34
N VAL A 66 -8.77 9.81 -0.02
CA VAL A 66 -7.45 10.44 0.03
C VAL A 66 -6.79 10.28 -1.31
N LEU A 67 -6.45 11.39 -1.95
CA LEU A 67 -5.71 11.41 -3.20
C LEU A 67 -4.25 11.75 -2.93
N ILE A 68 -3.34 11.03 -3.57
CA ILE A 68 -1.93 11.40 -3.69
C ILE A 68 -1.60 11.57 -5.17
N CYS A 69 -0.97 12.68 -5.53
CA CYS A 69 -0.43 12.90 -6.85
C CYS A 69 1.03 13.33 -6.72
N THR A 70 1.90 12.73 -7.51
CA THR A 70 3.33 13.07 -7.51
C THR A 70 3.76 13.49 -8.89
N SER A 71 4.36 14.68 -8.95
CA SER A 71 4.96 15.23 -10.16
C SER A 71 6.45 14.94 -10.17
N ARG A 72 6.92 14.26 -11.22
CA ARG A 72 8.36 14.05 -11.44
C ARG A 72 9.07 15.40 -11.68
N ASP A 73 8.48 16.24 -12.51
CA ASP A 73 9.13 17.45 -13.01
C ASP A 73 9.27 18.50 -11.89
N LEU A 74 8.26 18.58 -11.01
CA LEU A 74 8.28 19.48 -9.86
C LEU A 74 8.96 18.88 -8.63
N LYS A 75 9.35 17.59 -8.66
CA LYS A 75 9.88 16.86 -7.50
C LYS A 75 9.04 17.08 -6.23
N THR A 76 7.73 17.02 -6.41
CA THR A 76 6.75 17.40 -5.38
C THR A 76 5.59 16.43 -5.40
N SER A 77 5.19 16.01 -4.21
CA SER A 77 3.97 15.23 -3.98
C SER A 77 2.92 16.11 -3.34
N PHE A 78 1.68 15.88 -3.75
CA PHE A 78 0.49 16.62 -3.35
C PHE A 78 -0.53 15.65 -2.80
N SER A 79 -1.20 16.01 -1.71
CA SER A 79 -2.29 15.23 -1.17
C SER A 79 -3.45 16.10 -0.73
N CYS A 80 -4.66 15.55 -0.85
CA CYS A 80 -5.89 16.16 -0.41
C CYS A 80 -6.93 15.07 -0.07
N VAL A 81 -7.91 15.44 0.75
CA VAL A 81 -9.02 14.56 1.14
C VAL A 81 -10.31 15.07 0.53
N TYR A 82 -11.09 14.19 -0.07
CA TYR A 82 -12.48 14.44 -0.41
C TYR A 82 -13.37 13.82 0.66
N GLU A 83 -14.38 14.55 1.10
CA GLU A 83 -15.41 14.02 2.01
C GLU A 83 -16.73 13.88 1.26
N SER A 84 -17.28 12.68 1.17
CA SER A 84 -18.51 12.44 0.41
C SER A 84 -19.73 13.11 1.02
N ALA A 85 -19.74 13.34 2.34
CA ALA A 85 -20.83 13.99 3.05
C ALA A 85 -21.01 15.47 2.64
N SER A 86 -19.90 16.19 2.45
CA SER A 86 -19.92 17.59 1.99
C SER A 86 -19.81 17.71 0.46
N GLY A 87 -19.25 16.69 -0.20
CA GLY A 87 -19.01 16.69 -1.63
C GLY A 87 -17.83 17.57 -2.05
N VAL A 88 -16.93 17.89 -1.13
CA VAL A 88 -15.86 18.89 -1.33
C VAL A 88 -14.48 18.28 -1.05
N TRP A 89 -13.48 18.72 -1.81
CA TRP A 89 -12.08 18.49 -1.52
C TRP A 89 -11.58 19.48 -0.47
N GLY A 90 -10.88 18.97 0.55
CA GLY A 90 -10.12 19.77 1.49
C GLY A 90 -8.88 20.40 0.85
N ASN A 91 -8.09 21.07 1.70
CA ASN A 91 -6.89 21.76 1.25
C ASN A 91 -5.89 20.80 0.61
N ILE A 92 -5.25 21.26 -0.46
CA ILE A 92 -4.12 20.57 -1.07
C ILE A 92 -2.87 20.95 -0.30
N VAL A 93 -2.20 19.95 0.23
CA VAL A 93 -0.88 20.10 0.85
C VAL A 93 0.18 19.44 0.00
N SER A 94 1.40 19.96 0.08
CA SER A 94 2.51 19.47 -0.70
C SER A 94 3.76 19.28 0.14
N THR A 95 4.65 18.41 -0.33
CA THR A 95 6.00 18.26 0.19
C THR A 95 6.95 17.99 -0.97
N SER A 96 8.17 18.49 -0.86
CA SER A 96 9.24 18.11 -1.78
C SER A 96 9.58 16.64 -1.58
N THR A 97 9.80 15.93 -2.67
CA THR A 97 10.25 14.53 -2.69
C THR A 97 11.57 14.45 -3.45
N THR A 98 12.45 13.56 -3.03
CA THR A 98 13.79 13.48 -3.66
C THR A 98 13.83 12.52 -4.84
N ASP A 99 12.91 11.56 -4.89
CA ASP A 99 12.96 10.46 -5.86
C ASP A 99 11.86 10.50 -6.94
N MET A 100 12.17 9.83 -8.04
CA MET A 100 11.37 9.73 -9.26
C MET A 100 10.33 8.63 -9.14
N VAL A 101 9.04 8.95 -9.09
CA VAL A 101 7.98 7.93 -9.06
C VAL A 101 7.76 7.33 -10.45
N LEU A 102 7.95 6.02 -10.56
CA LEU A 102 7.69 5.17 -11.74
C LEU A 102 6.48 4.26 -11.49
N THR A 103 6.24 3.87 -10.24
CA THR A 103 5.07 3.09 -9.81
C THR A 103 4.60 3.53 -8.43
N LEU A 104 3.28 3.67 -8.25
CA LEU A 104 2.66 3.89 -6.94
C LEU A 104 2.04 2.59 -6.47
N ARG A 105 2.52 2.07 -5.33
CA ARG A 105 1.87 0.96 -4.64
C ARG A 105 0.62 1.47 -3.90
N PRO A 106 -0.34 0.59 -3.59
CA PRO A 106 -1.38 0.90 -2.61
C PRO A 106 -0.76 1.51 -1.35
N GLY A 107 -1.38 2.58 -0.88
CA GLY A 107 -1.05 3.12 0.43
C GLY A 107 -1.67 2.26 1.52
N ILE A 108 -1.03 2.23 2.68
CA ILE A 108 -1.55 1.58 3.89
C ILE A 108 -2.11 2.63 4.85
N LEU A 109 -3.28 2.38 5.40
CA LEU A 109 -3.87 3.24 6.43
C LEU A 109 -3.44 2.75 7.82
N ILE A 110 -2.94 3.62 8.69
CA ILE A 110 -2.68 3.30 10.10
C ILE A 110 -3.21 4.46 10.95
N GLY A 111 -4.20 4.17 11.80
CA GLY A 111 -5.00 5.21 12.45
C GLY A 111 -5.62 6.15 11.41
N LYS A 112 -5.33 7.44 11.50
CA LYS A 112 -5.81 8.48 10.57
C LYS A 112 -4.77 8.92 9.53
N THR A 113 -3.66 8.17 9.39
CA THR A 113 -2.58 8.51 8.47
C THR A 113 -2.46 7.47 7.37
N VAL A 114 -2.42 7.91 6.11
CA VAL A 114 -2.14 7.04 4.96
C VAL A 114 -0.67 7.14 4.61
N TYR A 115 -0.04 5.99 4.39
CA TYR A 115 1.37 5.87 4.09
C TYR A 115 1.59 5.26 2.70
N TRP A 116 2.45 5.88 1.89
CA TRP A 116 2.85 5.35 0.59
C TRP A 116 4.36 5.17 0.53
N LEU A 117 4.79 4.05 -0.02
CA LEU A 117 6.20 3.74 -0.23
C LEU A 117 6.66 4.29 -1.59
N PHE A 118 7.69 5.13 -1.56
CA PHE A 118 8.27 5.79 -2.73
C PHE A 118 9.65 5.18 -3.01
N HIS A 119 9.73 4.43 -4.12
CA HIS A 119 10.94 3.78 -4.67
C HIS A 119 11.88 3.06 -3.70
N GLY A 120 11.40 2.69 -2.51
CA GLY A 120 12.26 2.06 -1.50
C GLY A 120 13.32 3.02 -0.95
N ARG A 121 13.03 4.33 -0.91
CA ARG A 121 13.91 5.35 -0.30
C ARG A 121 13.16 6.26 0.67
N GLU A 122 11.90 6.54 0.37
CA GLU A 122 11.10 7.48 1.14
C GLU A 122 9.71 6.87 1.38
N ILE A 123 9.10 7.26 2.48
CA ILE A 123 7.70 6.95 2.78
C ILE A 123 6.99 8.28 2.94
N LEU A 124 5.94 8.50 2.15
CA LEU A 124 5.04 9.62 2.37
C LEU A 124 4.02 9.25 3.43
N ALA A 125 3.82 10.14 4.39
CA ALA A 125 2.80 10.03 5.41
C ALA A 125 1.87 11.24 5.30
N PHE A 126 0.59 10.97 5.05
CA PHE A 126 -0.44 11.99 5.02
C PHE A 126 -1.41 11.81 6.17
N ASP A 127 -1.33 12.71 7.15
CA ASP A 127 -2.25 12.77 8.28
C ASP A 127 -3.55 13.43 7.81
N THR A 128 -4.64 12.66 7.75
CA THR A 128 -5.93 13.14 7.22
C THR A 128 -6.63 14.12 8.15
N GLU A 129 -6.34 14.07 9.45
CA GLU A 129 -6.96 14.94 10.46
C GLU A 129 -6.25 16.29 10.51
N ARG A 130 -4.91 16.26 10.54
CA ARG A 130 -4.09 17.49 10.52
C ARG A 130 -3.93 18.06 9.12
N GLN A 131 -4.28 17.29 8.09
CA GLN A 131 -4.00 17.57 6.68
C GLN A 131 -2.52 17.91 6.44
N THR A 132 -1.61 17.12 7.03
CA THR A 132 -0.17 17.34 6.86
C THR A 132 0.45 16.20 6.07
N LEU A 133 1.21 16.56 5.03
CA LEU A 133 2.01 15.63 4.24
C LEU A 133 3.48 15.75 4.65
N ARG A 134 4.12 14.63 4.98
CA ARG A 134 5.53 14.59 5.36
C ARG A 134 6.25 13.41 4.73
N VAL A 135 7.56 13.57 4.54
CA VAL A 135 8.47 12.49 4.15
C VAL A 135 9.04 11.83 5.40
N ILE A 136 9.05 10.51 5.41
CA ILE A 136 9.72 9.67 6.41
C ILE A 136 10.81 8.90 5.67
N GLU A 137 12.04 9.03 6.15
CA GLU A 137 13.17 8.26 5.62
C GLU A 137 13.05 6.78 6.01
N ILE A 138 13.47 5.89 5.12
CA ILE A 138 13.60 4.46 5.44
C ILE A 138 14.81 4.21 6.37
N PRO A 139 14.93 3.02 7.02
CA PRO A 139 16.13 2.68 7.78
C PRO A 139 17.41 2.86 6.96
N ALA A 140 18.47 3.43 7.56
CA ALA A 140 19.71 3.75 6.87
C ALA A 140 20.40 2.48 6.32
N GLU A 141 20.29 1.37 7.05
CA GLU A 141 20.80 0.05 6.69
C GLU A 141 20.08 -0.56 5.49
N ALA A 142 18.90 -0.02 5.15
CA ALA A 142 18.06 -0.45 4.04
C ALA A 142 18.25 0.41 2.79
N GLN A 143 19.01 1.49 2.85
CA GLN A 143 19.32 2.30 1.66
C GLN A 143 20.14 1.43 0.68
N HIS A 144 19.89 1.52 -0.63
CA HIS A 144 20.55 0.77 -1.72
C HIS A 144 19.91 -0.54 -2.22
N VAL A 145 18.62 -0.78 -2.00
CA VAL A 145 17.91 -1.92 -2.61
C VAL A 145 16.94 -1.45 -3.71
N ASN A 146 16.58 -2.34 -4.64
CA ASN A 146 15.59 -2.04 -5.68
C ASN A 146 14.21 -1.71 -5.06
N SER A 147 13.34 -1.03 -5.80
CA SER A 147 12.00 -0.63 -5.31
C SER A 147 11.07 -1.81 -4.95
N TRP A 148 11.47 -3.03 -5.31
CA TRP A 148 10.72 -4.26 -5.03
C TRP A 148 11.19 -5.02 -3.80
N SER A 149 12.15 -4.45 -3.07
CA SER A 149 12.73 -5.05 -1.86
C SER A 149 12.10 -4.53 -0.58
N PHE A 150 11.01 -3.77 -0.69
CA PHE A 150 10.38 -3.07 0.41
C PHE A 150 8.88 -3.32 0.38
N GLN A 151 8.28 -3.42 1.56
CA GLN A 151 6.83 -3.51 1.71
C GLN A 151 6.40 -2.84 3.02
N LEU A 152 5.42 -1.94 2.96
CA LEU A 152 4.80 -1.39 4.16
C LEU A 152 3.88 -2.41 4.79
N LEU A 153 3.85 -2.43 6.12
CA LEU A 153 3.13 -3.41 6.93
C LEU A 153 2.37 -2.72 8.06
N ARG A 154 1.31 -3.39 8.53
CA ARG A 154 0.75 -3.14 9.86
C ARG A 154 1.40 -4.10 10.84
N THR A 155 1.84 -3.56 11.97
CA THR A 155 2.41 -4.34 13.07
C THR A 155 1.30 -4.96 13.90
N ASP A 156 1.65 -5.91 14.77
CA ASP A 156 0.69 -6.60 15.64
C ASP A 156 -0.08 -5.67 16.60
N ASP A 157 0.46 -4.49 16.91
CA ASP A 157 -0.22 -3.48 17.72
C ASP A 157 -1.20 -2.59 16.90
N ASP A 158 -1.46 -2.91 15.62
CA ASP A 158 -2.34 -2.24 14.61
C ASP A 158 -2.17 -0.71 14.45
N SER A 159 -1.27 -0.12 15.23
CA SER A 159 -1.10 1.31 15.39
C SER A 159 0.31 1.77 15.03
N VAL A 160 1.24 0.85 14.79
CA VAL A 160 2.63 1.15 14.46
C VAL A 160 2.91 0.86 12.99
N LEU A 161 3.62 1.78 12.35
CA LEU A 161 4.07 1.63 10.97
C LEU A 161 5.20 0.59 10.91
N GLY A 162 4.96 -0.47 10.14
CA GLY A 162 5.94 -1.51 9.85
C GLY A 162 6.55 -1.37 8.45
N LEU A 163 7.77 -1.85 8.29
CA LEU A 163 8.46 -1.93 7.00
C LEU A 163 9.22 -3.26 6.90
N ALA A 164 8.83 -4.09 5.95
CA ALA A 164 9.65 -5.21 5.49
C ALA A 164 10.71 -4.71 4.52
N VAL A 165 11.95 -5.11 4.74
CA VAL A 165 13.10 -4.81 3.92
C VAL A 165 13.82 -6.11 3.61
N LYS A 166 13.97 -6.44 2.34
CA LYS A 166 14.89 -7.50 1.91
C LYS A 166 16.32 -7.03 2.14
N SER A 167 17.09 -7.80 2.90
CA SER A 167 18.48 -7.45 3.16
C SER A 167 19.29 -7.41 1.86
N LYS A 168 20.27 -6.52 1.81
CA LYS A 168 21.13 -6.31 0.64
C LYS A 168 21.75 -7.64 0.23
N PRO A 169 21.74 -8.00 -1.07
CA PRO A 169 22.46 -9.17 -1.51
C PRO A 169 23.97 -8.92 -1.32
N GLY A 170 24.57 -9.55 -0.31
CA GLY A 170 25.99 -9.86 -0.37
C GLY A 170 26.25 -10.77 -1.57
N ILE A 171 27.45 -10.72 -2.15
CA ILE A 171 27.83 -11.46 -3.38
C ILE A 171 27.57 -12.98 -3.24
N HIS A 172 27.45 -13.51 -2.01
CA HIS A 172 27.36 -14.95 -1.78
C HIS A 172 26.15 -15.46 -0.97
N MET A 173 25.36 -14.62 -0.28
CA MET A 173 24.28 -15.16 0.57
C MET A 173 23.05 -14.24 0.69
N TRP A 174 21.88 -14.87 0.65
CA TRP A 174 20.61 -14.28 1.07
C TRP A 174 20.61 -14.14 2.59
N GLU A 175 20.41 -12.93 3.10
CA GLU A 175 20.37 -12.67 4.55
C GLU A 175 18.97 -12.63 5.13
N GLY A 176 17.94 -12.68 4.28
CA GLY A 176 16.55 -12.68 4.74
C GLY A 176 15.77 -11.40 4.48
N ILE A 177 14.59 -11.38 5.07
CA ILE A 177 13.72 -10.21 5.18
C ILE A 177 13.83 -9.69 6.61
N HIS A 178 14.11 -8.41 6.76
CA HIS A 178 14.14 -7.68 8.02
C HIS A 178 12.83 -6.92 8.20
N ILE A 179 12.17 -7.11 9.34
CA ILE A 179 10.95 -6.38 9.71
C ILE A 179 11.32 -5.27 10.69
N TRP A 180 11.01 -4.04 10.31
CA TRP A 180 11.27 -2.83 11.08
C TRP A 180 9.96 -2.21 11.55
N GLU A 181 9.99 -1.60 12.72
CA GLU A 181 8.86 -0.85 13.27
C GLU A 181 9.26 0.59 13.59
N ARG A 182 8.33 1.52 13.34
CA ARG A 182 8.54 2.94 13.53
C ARG A 182 8.08 3.36 14.93
N LYS A 183 8.98 3.34 15.93
CA LYS A 183 8.68 3.63 17.34
C LYS A 183 9.29 4.93 17.83
N LEU A 184 8.76 5.47 18.93
CA LEU A 184 9.41 6.54 19.68
C LEU A 184 10.60 5.96 20.46
N ASN A 185 11.75 6.61 20.36
CA ASN A 185 12.92 6.30 21.18
C ASN A 185 12.78 6.92 22.59
N SER A 186 13.77 6.69 23.45
CA SER A 186 13.82 7.25 24.82
C SER A 186 13.75 8.77 24.86
N ASP A 187 14.18 9.43 23.80
CA ASP A 187 14.23 10.89 23.67
C ASP A 187 12.93 11.47 23.08
N GLY A 188 11.91 10.63 22.87
CA GLY A 188 10.64 11.02 22.26
C GLY A 188 10.73 11.28 20.75
N LEU A 189 11.87 11.00 20.12
CA LEU A 189 12.02 11.06 18.67
C LEU A 189 11.61 9.74 18.07
N ALA A 190 10.79 9.81 17.04
CA ALA A 190 10.45 8.63 16.30
C ALA A 190 11.76 8.12 15.60
N GLY A 191 12.13 6.84 15.80
CA GLY A 191 13.11 6.10 14.97
C GLY A 191 12.59 4.75 14.40
N TRP A 192 13.40 4.09 13.57
CA TRP A 192 13.16 2.71 13.13
C TRP A 192 13.85 1.72 14.07
N VAL A 193 13.15 0.65 14.45
CA VAL A 193 13.66 -0.41 15.33
C VAL A 193 13.51 -1.74 14.59
N LEU A 194 14.61 -2.49 14.49
CA LEU A 194 14.59 -3.81 13.90
C LEU A 194 13.92 -4.79 14.87
N MET A 195 12.82 -5.40 14.43
CA MET A 195 12.03 -6.31 15.27
C MET A 195 12.33 -7.78 14.97
N GLN A 196 12.49 -8.11 13.69
CA GLN A 196 12.63 -9.51 13.29
C GLN A 196 13.53 -9.68 12.06
N LYS A 197 14.25 -10.80 12.01
CA LYS A 197 15.00 -11.26 10.84
C LYS A 197 14.48 -12.61 10.39
N ILE A 198 14.03 -12.69 9.14
CA ILE A 198 13.48 -13.90 8.52
C ILE A 198 14.53 -14.45 7.55
N ASN A 199 15.37 -15.35 8.05
CA ASN A 199 16.50 -15.93 7.30
C ASN A 199 16.24 -17.35 6.77
N GLN A 200 15.22 -18.04 7.32
CA GLN A 200 14.77 -19.35 6.87
C GLN A 200 13.25 -19.33 6.72
N LEU A 201 12.76 -19.90 5.62
CA LEU A 201 11.35 -20.09 5.35
C LEU A 201 11.10 -21.60 5.32
N GLU A 202 10.12 -22.08 6.08
CA GLU A 202 9.83 -23.50 6.14
C GLU A 202 9.38 -24.02 4.76
N GLY A 203 9.95 -25.16 4.33
CA GLY A 203 9.48 -25.89 3.16
C GLY A 203 10.03 -25.44 1.79
N ILE A 204 10.92 -24.45 1.70
CA ILE A 204 11.51 -24.02 0.41
C ILE A 204 13.02 -23.73 0.51
N PHE A 205 13.77 -24.06 -0.53
CA PHE A 205 15.18 -23.69 -0.66
C PHE A 205 15.37 -22.17 -0.67
N SER A 206 16.19 -21.67 0.25
CA SER A 206 16.62 -20.25 0.37
C SER A 206 17.03 -19.59 -0.95
N CYS A 207 17.53 -20.36 -1.92
CA CYS A 207 17.97 -19.84 -3.22
C CYS A 207 16.82 -19.27 -4.08
N ALA A 208 15.61 -19.80 -3.98
CA ALA A 208 14.45 -19.32 -4.75
C ALA A 208 14.07 -17.88 -4.36
N PHE A 209 14.29 -17.52 -3.10
CA PHE A 209 13.94 -16.20 -2.56
C PHE A 209 15.05 -15.16 -2.66
N ARG A 210 16.26 -15.55 -3.07
CA ARG A 210 17.40 -14.62 -3.27
C ARG A 210 16.99 -13.42 -4.14
N ASN A 211 16.20 -13.69 -5.17
CA ASN A 211 15.72 -12.70 -6.14
C ASN A 211 14.24 -12.38 -5.97
N ALA A 212 13.63 -12.75 -4.84
CA ALA A 212 12.22 -12.45 -4.61
C ALA A 212 11.97 -10.94 -4.56
N GLU A 213 10.83 -10.57 -5.12
CA GLU A 213 10.26 -9.23 -5.10
C GLU A 213 9.05 -9.23 -4.17
N MET A 214 8.97 -8.25 -3.27
CA MET A 214 7.76 -7.99 -2.50
C MET A 214 6.80 -7.24 -3.42
N VAL A 215 5.68 -7.86 -3.77
CA VAL A 215 4.78 -7.37 -4.82
C VAL A 215 3.38 -7.00 -4.30
N GLY A 216 3.07 -7.32 -3.05
CA GLY A 216 1.81 -6.93 -2.42
C GLY A 216 1.78 -7.27 -0.94
N TYR A 217 0.77 -6.75 -0.25
CA TYR A 217 0.51 -7.01 1.15
C TYR A 217 -0.99 -6.97 1.42
N ASP A 218 -1.48 -7.97 2.13
CA ASP A 218 -2.84 -8.05 2.64
C ASP A 218 -2.84 -7.57 4.09
N GLU A 219 -3.45 -6.39 4.30
CA GLU A 219 -3.49 -5.72 5.60
C GLU A 219 -4.31 -6.48 6.65
N GLU A 220 -5.30 -7.27 6.23
CA GLU A 220 -6.18 -8.00 7.16
C GLU A 220 -5.56 -9.32 7.62
N LEU A 221 -4.95 -10.05 6.69
CA LEU A 221 -4.35 -11.35 6.99
C LEU A 221 -2.91 -11.26 7.44
N ASN A 222 -2.31 -10.06 7.39
CA ASN A 222 -0.89 -9.82 7.61
C ASN A 222 -0.02 -10.75 6.75
N VAL A 223 -0.36 -10.81 5.46
CA VAL A 223 0.29 -11.66 4.46
C VAL A 223 1.00 -10.81 3.43
N MET A 224 2.28 -11.08 3.23
CA MET A 224 3.03 -10.48 2.14
C MET A 224 3.02 -11.41 0.93
N ILE A 225 2.94 -10.82 -0.27
CA ILE A 225 3.06 -11.56 -1.53
C ILE A 225 4.47 -11.35 -2.07
N LEU A 226 5.15 -12.46 -2.32
CA LEU A 226 6.51 -12.54 -2.86
C LEU A 226 6.46 -13.13 -4.26
N SER A 227 7.00 -12.42 -5.25
CA SER A 227 7.18 -12.93 -6.60
C SER A 227 8.60 -13.43 -6.79
N THR A 228 8.75 -14.59 -7.44
CA THR A 228 10.03 -15.21 -7.78
C THR A 228 9.99 -15.72 -9.22
N TYR A 229 11.14 -16.13 -9.75
CA TYR A 229 11.19 -16.79 -11.05
C TYR A 229 10.37 -18.09 -11.14
N SER A 230 10.12 -18.75 -10.00
CA SER A 230 9.36 -20.01 -9.96
C SER A 230 7.87 -19.82 -9.75
N GLY A 231 7.42 -18.58 -9.56
CA GLY A 231 6.05 -18.24 -9.24
C GLY A 231 5.91 -17.32 -8.04
N ASP A 232 4.66 -17.09 -7.68
CA ASP A 232 4.24 -16.16 -6.63
C ASP A 232 3.84 -16.92 -5.37
N PHE A 233 4.18 -16.35 -4.22
CA PHE A 233 4.05 -16.96 -2.91
C PHE A 233 3.39 -16.00 -1.92
N MET A 234 2.50 -16.53 -1.10
CA MET A 234 2.02 -15.87 0.11
C MET A 234 2.92 -16.23 1.28
N LEU A 235 3.44 -15.23 1.99
CA LEU A 235 4.17 -15.36 3.25
C LEU A 235 3.32 -14.82 4.39
N ARG A 236 2.88 -15.70 5.30
CA ARG A 236 2.22 -15.29 6.56
C ARG A 236 3.29 -14.82 7.54
N LEU A 237 3.27 -13.54 7.90
CA LEU A 237 4.32 -12.97 8.75
C LEU A 237 4.29 -13.51 10.19
N LYS A 238 3.13 -13.92 10.72
CA LYS A 238 3.05 -14.48 12.09
C LYS A 238 3.58 -15.91 12.20
N SER A 239 3.15 -16.78 11.29
CA SER A 239 3.50 -18.21 11.34
C SER A 239 4.75 -18.57 10.54
N MET A 240 5.30 -17.62 9.77
CA MET A 240 6.40 -17.84 8.81
C MET A 240 6.14 -18.96 7.81
N GLN A 241 4.86 -19.26 7.58
CA GLN A 241 4.42 -20.24 6.61
C GLN A 241 4.33 -19.60 5.24
N ILE A 242 4.78 -20.36 4.25
CA ILE A 242 4.73 -19.95 2.86
C ILE A 242 3.81 -20.86 2.05
N ARG A 243 3.08 -20.27 1.10
CA ARG A 243 2.18 -20.99 0.20
C ARG A 243 2.33 -20.49 -1.22
N LEU A 244 2.53 -21.40 -2.17
CA LEU A 244 2.51 -21.07 -3.60
C LEU A 244 1.09 -20.70 -4.03
N ILE A 245 0.93 -19.56 -4.71
CA ILE A 245 -0.36 -19.11 -5.26
C ILE A 245 -0.45 -19.27 -6.77
N SER A 246 0.67 -19.11 -7.47
CA SER A 246 0.73 -19.23 -8.93
C SER A 246 2.10 -19.69 -9.36
N LYS A 247 2.18 -20.54 -10.39
CA LYS A 247 3.43 -20.86 -11.07
C LYS A 247 3.56 -19.95 -12.28
N THR A 248 4.74 -19.39 -12.45
CA THR A 248 5.07 -18.51 -13.58
C THR A 248 6.38 -19.01 -14.20
N ASP A 249 6.50 -18.88 -15.52
CA ASP A 249 7.67 -19.25 -16.31
C ASP A 249 8.52 -18.03 -16.70
N GLY A 250 8.44 -16.95 -15.91
CA GLY A 250 9.13 -15.69 -16.19
C GLY A 250 8.96 -14.67 -15.07
N TRP A 251 9.72 -13.59 -15.17
CA TRP A 251 9.65 -12.46 -14.24
C TRP A 251 8.69 -11.41 -14.78
N ALA A 252 7.63 -11.10 -14.04
CA ALA A 252 6.75 -9.97 -14.31
C ALA A 252 6.71 -9.04 -13.10
N HIS A 253 6.96 -7.75 -13.30
CA HIS A 253 6.86 -6.74 -12.25
C HIS A 253 5.38 -6.36 -12.00
N THR A 254 4.60 -7.32 -11.52
CA THR A 254 3.16 -7.16 -11.29
C THR A 254 2.91 -6.79 -9.83
N VAL A 255 2.26 -5.65 -9.59
CA VAL A 255 1.77 -5.29 -8.25
C VAL A 255 0.50 -6.09 -7.98
N TYR A 256 0.46 -6.78 -6.85
CA TYR A 256 -0.73 -7.48 -6.37
C TYR A 256 -1.56 -6.53 -5.51
N TYR A 257 -2.87 -6.54 -5.76
CA TYR A 257 -3.88 -5.83 -4.99
C TYR A 257 -4.78 -6.87 -4.34
N PRO A 258 -4.45 -7.35 -3.12
CA PRO A 258 -5.31 -8.29 -2.43
C PRO A 258 -6.70 -7.67 -2.27
N TYR A 259 -7.69 -8.32 -2.86
CA TYR A 259 -9.07 -7.92 -2.76
C TYR A 259 -9.84 -9.05 -2.09
N ARG A 260 -10.47 -8.74 -0.96
CA ARG A 260 -11.34 -9.67 -0.26
C ARG A 260 -12.78 -9.33 -0.62
N ASN A 261 -13.45 -10.29 -1.28
CA ASN A 261 -14.89 -10.25 -1.44
C ASN A 261 -15.53 -11.08 -0.32
N PHE A 262 -16.53 -10.53 0.37
CA PHE A 262 -17.39 -11.31 1.25
C PHE A 262 -18.56 -11.86 0.43
N TYR A 263 -18.79 -13.17 0.50
CA TYR A 263 -19.99 -13.76 -0.08
C TYR A 263 -21.22 -13.13 0.60
N THR A 264 -21.99 -12.35 -0.14
CA THR A 264 -23.38 -12.08 0.24
C THR A 264 -24.12 -13.41 0.12
N ALA A 265 -24.54 -13.98 1.24
CA ALA A 265 -25.44 -15.12 1.23
C ALA A 265 -26.80 -14.66 0.70
N GLY A 266 -26.94 -14.58 -0.63
CA GLY A 266 -28.12 -14.01 -1.25
C GLY A 266 -28.08 -14.01 -2.78
N ARG A 267 -28.55 -15.12 -3.37
CA ARG A 267 -28.91 -15.32 -4.79
C ARG A 267 -27.75 -15.63 -5.76
N GLY A 268 -27.29 -16.87 -5.66
CA GLY A 268 -27.15 -17.81 -6.78
C GLY A 268 -26.62 -17.30 -8.12
N VAL A 269 -25.30 -17.31 -8.28
CA VAL A 269 -24.67 -17.82 -9.51
C VAL A 269 -23.45 -18.62 -9.07
N GLY A 270 -23.46 -19.92 -9.36
CA GLY A 270 -22.48 -20.87 -8.85
C GLY A 270 -21.09 -20.67 -9.46
N TRP A 271 -20.12 -20.37 -8.61
CA TRP A 271 -18.72 -20.70 -8.86
C TRP A 271 -18.32 -21.76 -7.84
N LYS A 272 -17.96 -22.95 -8.33
CA LYS A 272 -17.38 -24.02 -7.51
C LYS A 272 -15.98 -23.58 -7.09
N TRP A 273 -15.75 -23.42 -5.79
CA TRP A 273 -14.41 -23.42 -5.22
C TRP A 273 -14.05 -24.80 -4.70
N VAL A 274 -12.76 -25.14 -4.86
CA VAL A 274 -12.09 -26.24 -4.16
C VAL A 274 -11.62 -25.70 -2.81
N ASP A 275 -11.90 -26.47 -1.76
CA ASP A 275 -11.70 -26.15 -0.35
C ASP A 275 -10.22 -25.80 -0.03
N PRO A 276 -9.92 -24.69 0.66
CA PRO A 276 -8.56 -24.30 1.01
C PRO A 276 -7.95 -25.07 2.20
N ASN A 277 -8.60 -26.11 2.72
CA ASN A 277 -8.09 -26.98 3.80
C ASN A 277 -7.68 -28.39 3.34
N LEU A 278 -6.98 -28.49 2.21
CA LEU A 278 -6.23 -29.70 1.80
C LEU A 278 -4.81 -29.32 1.37
#